data_AF-A0A6C0DMS8-F1
#
_entry.id   AF-A0A6C0DMS8-F1
#
_cell.length_a   1.000
_cell.length_b   1.000
_cell.length_c   1.000
_cell.angle_alpha   90.00
_cell.angle_beta   90.00
_cell.angle_gamma   90.00
#
_symmetry.space_group_name_H-M   'P 1'
#
loop_
_entity.id
_entity.type
_entity.pdbx_description
1 polymer ?
#
loop_
_entity_poly.entity_id
_entity_poly.type
_entity_poly.pdbx_seq_one_letter_code
_entity_poly.pdbx_strand_id
1 'polypeptide(L)'
;MASLVPQTFVLYSKPRFISFPDVSAVSTTFETTSDVLVPPLSDGEYTAVLNDTNTVLHSAGEVKMSLYTDASGTVFAVDSSGNPIDNKSVITTIYTYPYTDASGNAQAGYLTTYFSDGTYFGNNDLNNAAYWYTFYGLDQPPKQYT
;
A
#
# COMPACT_ATOMS: atom_id res chain seq x y z
N MET A 1 -15.92 -18.03 -19.20
CA MET A 1 -15.33 -17.65 -17.89
C MET A 1 -14.43 -16.46 -18.16
N ALA A 2 -14.76 -15.28 -17.60
CA ALA A 2 -13.94 -14.09 -17.79
C ALA A 2 -12.64 -14.25 -16.98
N SER A 3 -11.50 -14.18 -17.65
CA SER A 3 -10.20 -14.02 -17.00
C SER A 3 -10.23 -12.68 -16.26
N LEU A 4 -10.16 -12.71 -14.93
CA LEU A 4 -10.01 -11.51 -14.11
C LEU A 4 -8.56 -11.07 -14.25
N VAL A 5 -8.34 -10.04 -15.06
CA VAL A 5 -7.01 -9.44 -15.24
C VAL A 5 -6.61 -8.76 -13.92
N PRO A 6 -5.34 -8.86 -13.48
CA PRO A 6 -4.91 -8.21 -12.25
C PRO A 6 -5.16 -6.71 -12.34
N GLN A 7 -5.97 -6.19 -11.42
CA GLN A 7 -6.11 -4.76 -11.22
C GLN A 7 -4.95 -4.29 -10.36
N THR A 8 -4.43 -3.10 -10.66
CA THR A 8 -3.36 -2.51 -9.87
C THR A 8 -3.73 -1.10 -9.44
N PHE A 9 -3.38 -0.70 -8.23
CA PHE A 9 -3.41 0.70 -7.79
C PHE A 9 -1.98 1.17 -7.60
N VAL A 10 -1.67 2.42 -7.99
CA VAL A 10 -0.37 3.05 -7.74
C VAL A 10 -0.58 4.40 -7.05
N LEU A 11 0.02 4.57 -5.88
CA LEU A 11 0.11 5.87 -5.20
C LEU A 11 1.45 6.53 -5.48
N TYR A 12 1.51 7.84 -5.72
CA TYR A 12 2.77 8.59 -5.73
C TYR A 12 2.75 9.72 -4.69
N SER A 13 3.84 9.86 -3.94
CA SER A 13 3.94 10.90 -2.92
C SER A 13 4.10 12.30 -3.52
N LYS A 14 4.91 12.49 -4.58
CA LYS A 14 5.05 13.76 -5.35
C LYS A 14 5.60 13.55 -6.79
N PRO A 15 4.96 14.04 -7.87
CA PRO A 15 3.60 14.57 -7.95
C PRO A 15 2.57 13.49 -7.61
N ARG A 16 1.41 13.90 -7.09
CA ARG A 16 0.34 12.96 -6.67
C ARG A 16 -0.37 12.44 -7.92
N PHE A 17 -0.05 11.23 -8.32
CA PHE A 17 -0.78 10.49 -9.35
C PHE A 17 -1.45 9.28 -8.70
N ILE A 18 -2.71 9.04 -9.06
CA ILE A 18 -3.34 7.75 -8.91
C ILE A 18 -3.54 7.21 -10.32
N SER A 19 -3.05 6.00 -10.58
CA SER A 19 -3.31 5.28 -11.82
C SER A 19 -4.01 3.97 -11.50
N PHE A 20 -5.16 3.78 -12.12
CA PHE A 20 -5.82 2.48 -12.25
C PHE A 20 -5.56 1.97 -13.66
N PRO A 21 -4.71 0.95 -13.88
CA PRO A 21 -4.85 0.11 -15.05
C PRO A 21 -6.18 -0.64 -14.98
N ASP A 22 -7.21 -0.07 -15.60
CA ASP A 22 -8.34 -0.84 -16.11
C ASP A 22 -7.97 -1.38 -17.50
N VAL A 23 -8.28 -2.65 -17.76
CA VAL A 23 -8.07 -3.34 -19.05
C VAL A 23 -8.99 -2.86 -20.17
N SER A 24 -9.82 -1.85 -19.92
CA SER A 24 -10.59 -1.14 -20.95
C SER A 24 -9.78 -0.12 -21.77
N ALA A 25 -8.45 -0.10 -21.62
CA ALA A 25 -7.53 0.87 -22.25
C ALA A 25 -7.65 2.31 -21.71
N VAL A 26 -8.34 2.53 -20.60
CA VAL A 26 -8.41 3.83 -19.94
C VAL A 26 -7.60 3.79 -18.65
N SER A 27 -6.28 3.92 -18.77
CA SER A 27 -5.48 4.38 -17.62
C SER A 27 -5.95 5.79 -17.31
N THR A 28 -6.65 5.96 -16.20
CA THR A 28 -6.96 7.29 -15.68
C THR A 28 -5.83 7.69 -14.76
N THR A 29 -4.94 8.52 -15.28
CA THR A 29 -3.93 9.22 -14.50
C THR A 29 -4.48 10.60 -14.20
N PHE A 30 -4.72 10.91 -12.91
CA PHE A 30 -5.15 12.24 -12.49
C PHE A 30 -3.98 12.99 -11.87
N GLU A 31 -3.62 14.16 -12.43
CA GLU A 31 -2.86 15.17 -11.72
C GLU A 31 -3.82 15.94 -10.82
N THR A 32 -3.54 16.04 -9.52
CA THR A 32 -4.33 16.93 -8.66
C THR A 32 -3.45 17.88 -7.85
N THR A 33 -3.95 19.10 -7.70
CA THR A 33 -3.39 20.16 -6.84
C THR A 33 -4.12 20.25 -5.50
N SER A 34 -5.11 19.39 -5.27
CA SER A 34 -6.02 19.44 -4.12
C SER A 34 -6.26 18.03 -3.61
N ASP A 35 -6.07 17.87 -2.30
CA ASP A 35 -6.74 16.89 -1.43
C ASP A 35 -7.30 15.64 -2.18
N VAL A 36 -6.42 14.68 -2.47
CA VAL A 36 -6.79 13.42 -3.15
C VAL A 36 -7.25 12.40 -2.13
N LEU A 37 -8.48 11.94 -2.27
CA LEU A 37 -8.96 10.74 -1.59
C LEU A 37 -8.58 9.52 -2.44
N VAL A 38 -7.68 8.68 -1.95
CA VAL A 38 -7.46 7.35 -2.52
C VAL A 38 -8.77 6.56 -2.34
N PRO A 39 -9.40 6.07 -3.42
CA PRO A 39 -10.63 5.30 -3.30
C PRO A 39 -10.34 3.95 -2.61
N PRO A 40 -11.32 3.40 -1.88
CA PRO A 40 -11.17 2.12 -1.21
C PRO A 40 -10.95 0.99 -2.22
N LEU A 41 -10.25 -0.07 -1.82
CA LEU A 41 -10.13 -1.27 -2.64
C LEU A 41 -11.49 -2.00 -2.67
N SER A 42 -11.85 -2.57 -3.82
CA SER A 42 -13.13 -3.28 -3.98
C SER A 42 -13.23 -4.59 -3.20
N ASP A 43 -12.10 -5.18 -2.79
CA ASP A 43 -12.05 -6.39 -1.94
C ASP A 43 -11.99 -6.07 -0.44
N GLY A 44 -11.76 -4.80 -0.07
CA GLY A 44 -11.72 -4.33 1.30
C GLY A 44 -10.38 -4.51 2.01
N GLU A 45 -9.38 -5.13 1.37
CA GLU A 45 -8.05 -5.28 1.95
C GLU A 45 -7.33 -3.92 2.05
N TYR A 46 -6.47 -3.77 3.04
CA TYR A 46 -5.69 -2.57 3.32
C TYR A 46 -6.53 -1.29 3.49
N THR A 47 -7.83 -1.41 3.76
CA THR A 47 -8.72 -0.23 3.85
C THR A 47 -8.27 0.72 4.94
N ALA A 48 -7.80 0.19 6.08
CA ALA A 48 -7.26 1.02 7.15
C ALA A 48 -5.98 1.73 6.69
N VAL A 49 -5.06 1.00 6.05
CA VAL A 49 -3.80 1.56 5.52
C VAL A 49 -4.07 2.69 4.53
N LEU A 50 -5.02 2.53 3.61
CA LEU A 50 -5.36 3.56 2.63
C LEU A 50 -6.01 4.79 3.27
N ASN A 51 -6.95 4.61 4.21
CA ASN A 51 -7.58 5.71 4.93
C ASN A 51 -6.59 6.52 5.76
N ASP A 52 -5.70 5.81 6.45
CA ASP A 52 -4.65 6.42 7.26
C ASP A 52 -3.61 7.12 6.38
N THR A 53 -3.25 6.54 5.22
CA THR A 53 -2.38 7.15 4.22
C THR A 53 -2.98 8.45 3.66
N ASN A 54 -4.27 8.44 3.31
CA ASN A 54 -4.98 9.66 2.93
C ASN A 54 -4.86 10.71 4.03
N THR A 55 -5.23 10.33 5.26
CA THR A 55 -5.21 11.24 6.42
C THR A 55 -3.84 11.93 6.58
N VAL A 56 -2.73 11.20 6.52
CA VAL A 56 -1.39 11.81 6.64
C VAL A 56 -0.97 12.62 5.41
N LEU A 57 -1.40 12.23 4.21
CA LEU A 57 -1.18 13.04 3.02
C LEU A 57 -1.91 14.39 3.09
N HIS A 58 -3.03 14.47 3.79
CA HIS A 58 -3.78 15.71 4.05
C HIS A 58 -3.21 16.52 5.20
N SER A 59 -2.80 15.86 6.30
CA SER A 59 -2.34 16.55 7.51
C SER A 59 -0.84 16.89 7.51
N ALA A 60 0.02 15.94 7.13
CA ALA A 60 1.47 16.06 7.19
C ALA A 60 2.12 16.36 5.82
N GLY A 61 1.41 16.07 4.72
CA GLY A 61 1.89 16.33 3.36
C GLY A 61 2.97 15.36 2.84
N GLU A 62 3.27 14.33 3.62
CA GLU A 62 4.14 13.20 3.28
C GLU A 62 3.67 11.93 4.00
N VAL A 63 4.05 10.77 3.46
CA VAL A 63 3.81 9.47 4.10
C VAL A 63 5.16 8.94 4.57
N LYS A 64 5.31 8.78 5.88
CA LYS A 64 6.42 8.03 6.47
C LYS A 64 5.85 6.90 7.31
N MET A 65 6.35 5.69 7.07
CA MET A 65 5.84 4.45 7.65
C MET A 65 6.88 3.81 8.55
N SER A 66 6.44 3.34 9.71
CA SER A 66 7.13 2.27 10.43
C SER A 66 6.30 0.98 10.32
N LEU A 67 6.97 -0.15 10.12
CA LEU A 67 6.32 -1.45 10.00
C LEU A 67 6.95 -2.43 10.98
N TYR A 68 6.11 -3.25 11.61
CA TYR A 68 6.45 -4.10 12.74
C TYR A 68 5.95 -5.52 12.51
N THR A 69 6.64 -6.50 13.10
CA THR A 69 6.21 -7.91 13.15
C THR A 69 5.46 -8.25 14.44
N ASP A 70 5.18 -7.24 15.27
CA ASP A 70 4.54 -7.41 16.56
C ASP A 70 3.58 -6.25 16.88
N ALA A 71 2.52 -6.55 17.62
CA ALA A 71 1.49 -5.57 17.96
C ALA A 71 1.96 -4.47 18.91
N SER A 72 3.10 -4.66 19.61
CA SER A 72 3.62 -3.66 20.54
C SER A 72 4.43 -2.55 19.85
N GLY A 73 4.75 -2.73 18.56
CA GLY A 73 5.51 -1.74 17.79
C GLY A 73 6.97 -1.65 18.20
N THR A 74 7.57 -2.77 18.61
CA THR A 74 8.95 -2.79 19.12
C THR A 74 9.91 -3.56 18.21
N VAL A 75 9.39 -4.52 17.43
CA VAL A 75 10.17 -5.33 16.49
C VAL A 75 9.84 -4.92 15.08
N PHE A 76 10.76 -4.19 14.44
CA PHE A 76 10.57 -3.73 13.07
C PHE A 76 10.61 -4.89 12.08
N ALA A 77 9.70 -4.84 11.10
CA ALA A 77 9.87 -5.57 9.85
C ALA A 77 11.05 -5.00 9.06
N VAL A 78 11.61 -5.80 8.17
CA VAL A 78 12.77 -5.42 7.35
C VAL A 78 12.37 -5.22 5.89
N ASP A 79 13.06 -4.30 5.22
CA ASP A 79 12.92 -4.07 3.79
C ASP A 79 13.68 -5.12 2.95
N SER A 80 13.63 -4.96 1.63
CA SER A 80 14.33 -5.80 0.64
C SER A 80 15.85 -5.86 0.80
N SER A 81 16.45 -4.97 1.60
CA SER A 81 17.89 -4.93 1.91
C SER A 81 18.21 -5.38 3.34
N GLY A 82 17.21 -5.85 4.10
CA GLY A 82 17.37 -6.30 5.48
C GLY A 82 17.44 -5.16 6.50
N ASN A 83 17.15 -3.92 6.10
CA ASN A 83 17.13 -2.77 7.01
C ASN A 83 15.76 -2.65 7.68
N PRO A 84 15.70 -2.27 8.97
CA PRO A 84 14.44 -1.95 9.63
C PRO A 84 13.61 -0.91 8.87
N ILE A 85 12.31 -1.16 8.75
CA ILE A 85 11.34 -0.21 8.21
C ILE A 85 10.88 0.68 9.37
N ASP A 86 11.71 1.67 9.72
CA ASP A 86 11.42 2.67 10.74
C ASP A 86 11.38 4.07 10.13
N ASN A 87 10.20 4.69 10.18
CA ASN A 87 9.92 6.04 9.70
C ASN A 87 10.40 6.29 8.26
N LYS A 88 10.30 5.26 7.42
CA LYS A 88 10.73 5.31 6.02
C LYS A 88 9.76 6.10 5.17
N SER A 89 10.30 7.00 4.34
CA SER A 89 9.47 7.79 3.42
C SER A 89 8.96 6.91 2.29
N VAL A 90 7.64 6.84 2.15
CA VAL A 90 6.96 6.08 1.10
C VAL A 90 6.92 6.92 -0.17
N ILE A 91 7.44 6.37 -1.26
CA ILE A 91 7.28 6.94 -2.59
C ILE A 91 5.97 6.45 -3.20
N THR A 92 5.81 5.13 -3.20
CA THR A 92 4.72 4.48 -3.91
C THR A 92 4.27 3.20 -3.23
N THR A 93 2.97 2.96 -3.22
CA THR A 93 2.39 1.67 -2.87
C THR A 93 1.63 1.14 -4.07
N ILE A 94 1.85 -0.14 -4.35
CA ILE A 94 1.25 -0.90 -5.43
C ILE A 94 0.45 -2.04 -4.82
N TYR A 95 -0.82 -2.18 -5.16
CA TYR A 95 -1.61 -3.35 -4.79
C TYR A 95 -2.08 -4.08 -6.04
N THR A 96 -1.94 -5.40 -6.05
CA THR A 96 -2.50 -6.30 -7.06
C THR A 96 -3.62 -7.11 -6.43
N TYR A 97 -4.83 -7.03 -6.98
CA TYR A 97 -5.98 -7.81 -6.50
C TYR A 97 -5.76 -9.32 -6.66
N PRO A 98 -6.36 -10.15 -5.80
CA PRO A 98 -6.38 -11.59 -6.00
C PRO A 98 -6.98 -11.94 -7.36
N TYR A 99 -6.35 -12.89 -8.05
CA TYR A 99 -6.74 -13.30 -9.40
C TYR A 99 -6.53 -14.79 -9.62
N THR A 100 -7.10 -15.33 -10.68
CA THR A 100 -6.79 -16.69 -11.13
C THR A 100 -5.88 -16.61 -12.34
N ASP A 101 -4.72 -17.26 -12.26
CA ASP A 101 -3.74 -17.25 -13.34
C ASP A 101 -4.20 -18.05 -14.57
N ALA A 102 -3.43 -17.96 -15.66
CA ALA A 102 -3.73 -18.66 -16.92
C ALA A 102 -3.75 -20.20 -16.79
N SER A 103 -3.15 -20.74 -15.73
CA SER A 103 -3.12 -22.17 -15.41
C SER A 103 -4.28 -22.59 -14.49
N GLY A 104 -5.13 -21.65 -14.06
CA GLY A 104 -6.26 -21.91 -13.18
C GLY A 104 -5.94 -21.88 -11.69
N ASN A 105 -4.74 -21.43 -11.28
CA ASN A 105 -4.40 -21.33 -9.86
C ASN A 105 -4.86 -19.99 -9.28
N ALA A 106 -5.46 -20.04 -8.09
CA ALA A 106 -5.78 -18.84 -7.33
C ALA A 106 -4.49 -18.22 -6.77
N GLN A 107 -4.30 -16.93 -7.05
CA GLN A 107 -3.23 -16.09 -6.54
C GLN A 107 -3.83 -15.13 -5.51
N ALA A 108 -3.22 -15.07 -4.32
CA ALA A 108 -3.58 -14.06 -3.32
C ALA A 108 -3.23 -12.66 -3.83
N GLY A 109 -3.92 -11.64 -3.33
CA GLY A 109 -3.51 -10.27 -3.60
C GLY A 109 -2.16 -9.97 -2.98
N TYR A 110 -1.50 -8.95 -3.52
CA TYR A 110 -0.13 -8.61 -3.17
C TYR A 110 0.06 -7.10 -3.15
N LEU A 111 0.53 -6.60 -2.01
CA LEU A 111 0.90 -5.21 -1.81
C LEU A 111 2.42 -5.07 -1.85
N THR A 112 2.92 -4.03 -2.50
CA THR A 112 4.33 -3.62 -2.48
C THR A 112 4.44 -2.14 -2.19
N THR A 113 5.22 -1.77 -1.19
CA THR A 113 5.52 -0.38 -0.85
C THR A 113 7.00 -0.10 -1.15
N TYR A 114 7.26 0.92 -1.95
CA TYR A 114 8.58 1.41 -2.33
C TYR A 114 8.94 2.64 -1.51
N PHE A 115 10.18 2.65 -1.00
CA PHE A 115 10.70 3.71 -0.16
C PHE A 115 11.67 4.62 -0.91
N SER A 116 11.91 5.81 -0.35
CA SER A 116 12.75 6.85 -0.96
C SER A 116 14.23 6.50 -1.11
N ASP A 117 14.70 5.52 -0.36
CA ASP A 117 16.06 4.99 -0.43
C ASP A 117 16.21 3.88 -1.49
N GLY A 118 15.15 3.59 -2.25
CA GLY A 118 15.13 2.59 -3.31
C GLY A 118 14.84 1.16 -2.83
N THR A 119 14.64 0.93 -1.52
CA THR A 119 14.22 -0.38 -1.02
C THR A 119 12.71 -0.52 -1.06
N TYR A 120 12.20 -1.73 -0.83
CA TYR A 120 10.78 -2.00 -0.83
C TYR A 120 10.39 -3.03 0.24
N PHE A 121 9.11 -3.05 0.57
CA PHE A 121 8.45 -4.09 1.37
C PHE A 121 7.29 -4.67 0.57
N GLY A 122 7.15 -6.00 0.57
CA GLY A 122 6.08 -6.69 -0.14
C GLY A 122 5.37 -7.68 0.76
N ASN A 123 4.04 -7.75 0.66
CA ASN A 123 3.20 -8.60 1.49
C ASN A 123 2.03 -9.18 0.68
N ASN A 124 1.69 -10.44 0.95
CA ASN A 124 0.48 -11.05 0.41
C ASN A 124 -0.66 -10.97 1.44
N ASP A 125 -1.90 -11.00 0.95
CA ASP A 125 -3.08 -10.84 1.82
C ASP A 125 -3.16 -11.92 2.91
N LEU A 126 -2.69 -13.14 2.60
CA LEU A 126 -2.65 -14.26 3.54
C LEU A 126 -1.71 -14.01 4.73
N ASN A 127 -0.84 -13.01 4.65
CA ASN A 127 0.16 -12.69 5.65
C ASN A 127 -0.06 -11.30 6.30
N ASN A 128 -1.19 -10.63 6.00
CA ASN A 128 -1.60 -9.35 6.61
C ASN A 128 -1.56 -9.37 8.14
N ALA A 129 -2.01 -10.48 8.74
CA ALA A 129 -2.06 -10.63 10.19
C ALA A 129 -0.68 -10.67 10.88
N ALA A 130 0.41 -10.84 10.13
CA ALA A 130 1.77 -10.89 10.66
C ALA A 130 2.42 -9.51 10.85
N TYR A 131 1.76 -8.43 10.37
CA TYR A 131 2.34 -7.09 10.40
C TYR A 131 1.44 -6.06 11.07
N TRP A 132 2.10 -5.05 11.65
CA TRP A 132 1.49 -3.84 12.18
C TRP A 132 2.21 -2.63 11.62
N TYR A 133 1.53 -1.48 11.50
CA TYR A 133 2.12 -0.25 11.01
C TYR A 133 1.75 0.95 11.86
N THR A 134 2.57 1.99 11.74
CA THR A 134 2.23 3.36 12.10
C THR A 134 2.59 4.29 10.94
N PHE A 135 1.88 5.41 10.83
CA PHE A 135 2.30 6.53 10.00
C PHE A 135 2.64 7.73 10.86
N TYR A 136 3.72 8.42 10.47
CA TYR A 136 4.08 9.70 11.04
C TYR A 136 2.92 10.70 10.93
N GLY A 137 2.60 11.39 12.02
CA GLY A 137 1.55 12.41 12.06
C GLY A 137 0.14 11.92 12.37
N LEU A 138 -0.09 10.61 12.57
CA LEU A 138 -1.38 10.10 13.08
C LEU A 138 -1.45 10.04 14.61
N ASP A 139 -0.31 10.03 15.30
CA ASP A 139 -0.20 9.89 16.76
C ASP A 139 -1.07 8.75 17.32
N GLN A 140 -0.99 7.58 16.68
CA GLN A 140 -1.77 6.39 17.01
C GLN A 140 -0.87 5.19 17.33
N PRO A 141 -1.34 4.24 18.17
CA PRO A 141 -0.63 2.99 18.38
C PRO A 141 -0.57 2.16 17.09
N PRO A 142 0.35 1.17 17.00
CA PRO A 142 0.42 0.28 15.85
C PRO A 142 -0.92 -0.38 15.53
N LYS A 143 -1.34 -0.30 14.27
CA LYS A 143 -2.54 -0.97 13.76
C LYS A 143 -2.15 -2.19 12.95
N GLN A 144 -2.98 -3.24 12.99
CA GLN A 144 -2.76 -4.43 12.17
C GLN A 144 -2.82 -4.06 10.69
N TYR A 145 -1.96 -4.67 9.89
CA TYR A 145 -1.76 -4.36 8.48
C TYR A 145 -2.84 -5.02 7.61
N THR A 146 -4.07 -4.50 7.71
CA THR A 146 -5.31 -4.97 7.05
C THR A 146 -6.10 -3.85 6.40
#